data_AF-A0A6P5INU1-F1
#
_entry.id   AF-A0A6P5INU1-F1
#
_cell.length_a   1.000
_cell.length_b   1.000
_cell.length_c   1.000
_cell.angle_alpha   90.00
_cell.angle_beta   90.00
_cell.angle_gamma   90.00
#
_symmetry.space_group_name_H-M   'P 1'
#
loop_
_entity.id
_entity.type
_entity.pdbx_description
1 polymer ?
#
loop_
_entity_poly.entity_id
_entity_poly.type
_entity_poly.pdbx_seq_one_letter_code
_entity_poly.pdbx_strand_id
1 'polypeptide(L)'
;MEARAVCEILKYVIIHWKKEAAELSRKALLEGELLVSIEESTPKHRADPSHYVTTIAFAGSACGDLVPKQFLKGIQSLLSGFSGKLTWPSEEAHCAQDLAGLASFQIKIEVDEKPPTLMADCLVIKQFLHRTSIVHPKVRFHFGGEVNGILFKETFGVEKEPVVKLLNGIGLLTSQHHYMRPGFLGAQQVCSRIHPVLGHPVLLSIPDEEANMGLLGQLTLTPAAALCPCHKLHPDQTSRISAAFVFLYGPSGLPLIFPNQEHPLTVFKDNSYLFDWKKYHLRAAPNSNISLEDDLVLPDVSYWIESHERSWPQDSDQQILLLFLMVDFQGGFPAQLTEAWGLQSLLLTHLNSILLENQSLVQGAVQTAVDQALEQHHRRVKAQQKLQASIPVAVSSILSVVAGSTRSSFRALCLQTLQHLARCLNTARVSYMSVDSCLHPREASSPWPPHWLPYLLATSLSC
;
A
#
# COMPACT_ATOMS: atom_id res chain seq x y z
N MET A 1 -11.28 -1.47 -26.17
CA MET A 1 -11.06 -0.53 -25.08
C MET A 1 -9.67 -0.69 -24.53
N GLU A 2 -8.68 -0.03 -25.14
CA GLU A 2 -7.41 0.18 -24.43
C GLU A 2 -7.70 0.87 -23.09
N ALA A 3 -7.42 0.23 -21.96
CA ALA A 3 -7.67 0.79 -20.62
C ALA A 3 -7.00 2.16 -20.45
N ARG A 4 -5.90 2.38 -21.18
CA ARG A 4 -5.21 3.66 -21.33
C ARG A 4 -6.17 4.80 -21.68
N ALA A 5 -7.11 4.61 -22.60
CA ALA A 5 -8.06 5.65 -23.01
C ALA A 5 -8.99 6.05 -21.86
N VAL A 6 -9.57 5.06 -21.17
CA VAL A 6 -10.42 5.26 -19.98
C VAL A 6 -9.63 5.96 -18.89
N CYS A 7 -8.43 5.47 -18.57
CA CYS A 7 -7.59 6.04 -17.52
C CYS A 7 -7.10 7.47 -17.84
N GLU A 8 -6.75 7.81 -19.08
CA GLU A 8 -6.39 9.19 -19.44
C GLU A 8 -7.57 10.15 -19.33
N ILE A 9 -8.80 9.70 -19.66
CA ILE A 9 -10.02 10.49 -19.42
C ILE A 9 -10.25 10.66 -17.92
N LEU A 10 -10.11 9.60 -17.11
CA LEU A 10 -10.22 9.69 -15.65
C LEU A 10 -9.18 10.65 -15.05
N LYS A 11 -7.91 10.60 -15.49
CA LYS A 11 -6.88 11.57 -15.12
C LYS A 11 -7.33 13.00 -15.45
N TYR A 12 -7.80 13.25 -16.66
CA TYR A 12 -8.26 14.58 -17.10
C TYR A 12 -9.42 15.10 -16.25
N VAL A 13 -10.41 14.25 -15.95
CA VAL A 13 -11.54 14.54 -15.05
C VAL A 13 -11.04 14.91 -13.64
N ILE A 14 -10.14 14.11 -13.06
CA ILE A 14 -9.61 14.32 -11.70
C ILE A 14 -8.76 15.61 -11.63
N ILE A 15 -7.97 15.92 -12.65
CA ILE A 15 -7.18 17.17 -12.72
C ILE A 15 -8.11 18.38 -12.77
N HIS A 16 -9.15 18.35 -13.61
CA HIS A 16 -10.15 19.42 -13.68
C HIS A 16 -10.85 19.61 -12.32
N TRP A 17 -11.31 18.52 -11.72
CA TRP A 17 -12.03 18.54 -10.45
C TRP A 17 -11.14 19.04 -9.29
N LYS A 18 -9.85 18.67 -9.28
CA LYS A 18 -8.85 19.21 -8.35
C LYS A 18 -8.60 20.70 -8.56
N LYS A 19 -8.62 21.18 -9.80
CA LYS A 19 -8.48 22.61 -10.11
C LYS A 19 -9.66 23.40 -9.56
N GLU A 20 -10.90 22.98 -9.84
CA GLU A 20 -12.12 23.59 -9.27
C GLU A 20 -12.09 23.61 -7.74
N ALA A 21 -11.75 22.46 -7.11
CA ALA A 21 -11.65 22.35 -5.66
C ALA A 21 -10.56 23.28 -5.07
N ALA A 22 -9.45 23.49 -5.79
CA ALA A 22 -8.35 24.35 -5.37
C ALA A 22 -8.68 25.86 -5.45
N GLU A 23 -9.61 26.26 -6.31
CA GLU A 23 -10.15 27.63 -6.37
C GLU A 23 -10.97 27.95 -5.11
N LEU A 24 -11.71 26.98 -4.59
CA LEU A 24 -12.44 27.10 -3.31
C LEU A 24 -11.50 26.96 -2.10
N SER A 25 -10.64 25.94 -2.08
CA SER A 25 -9.63 25.73 -1.03
C SER A 25 -8.56 24.72 -1.44
N ARG A 26 -7.32 25.20 -1.61
CA ARG A 26 -6.13 24.37 -1.89
C ARG A 26 -5.81 23.27 -0.84
N LYS A 27 -6.50 23.28 0.31
CA LYS A 27 -6.33 22.28 1.39
C LYS A 27 -7.58 21.42 1.60
N ALA A 28 -8.65 21.62 0.84
CA ALA A 28 -9.81 20.74 0.85
C ALA A 28 -9.44 19.37 0.26
N LEU A 29 -10.05 18.31 0.80
CA LEU A 29 -10.02 17.00 0.15
C LEU A 29 -11.01 17.03 -1.02
N LEU A 30 -10.75 16.24 -2.06
CA LEU A 30 -11.69 16.07 -3.17
C LEU A 30 -12.87 15.21 -2.69
N GLU A 31 -14.11 15.64 -2.93
CA GLU A 31 -15.33 14.96 -2.47
C GLU A 31 -16.32 14.82 -3.64
N GLY A 32 -17.05 13.70 -3.69
CA GLY A 32 -18.11 13.42 -4.67
C GLY A 32 -18.09 11.97 -5.16
N GLU A 33 -18.64 11.71 -6.34
CA GLU A 33 -18.79 10.36 -6.91
C GLU A 33 -18.35 10.29 -8.38
N LEU A 34 -17.75 9.18 -8.76
CA LEU A 34 -17.36 8.84 -10.12
C LEU A 34 -17.81 7.40 -10.42
N LEU A 35 -18.47 7.20 -11.54
CA LEU A 35 -18.94 5.90 -12.03
C LEU A 35 -18.22 5.54 -13.33
N VAL A 36 -17.76 4.30 -13.42
CA VAL A 36 -17.34 3.65 -14.67
C VAL A 36 -18.16 2.37 -14.83
N SER A 37 -19.03 2.30 -15.85
CA SER A 37 -19.71 1.05 -16.26
C SER A 37 -19.21 0.56 -17.61
N ILE A 38 -19.15 -0.75 -17.81
CA ILE A 38 -18.79 -1.41 -19.06
C ILE A 38 -19.89 -2.40 -19.43
N GLU A 39 -20.58 -2.19 -20.55
CA GLU A 39 -21.76 -2.96 -20.92
C GLU A 39 -21.63 -3.51 -22.35
N GLU A 40 -22.02 -4.76 -22.58
CA GLU A 40 -22.09 -5.34 -23.92
C GLU A 40 -23.32 -4.79 -24.67
N SER A 41 -23.08 -4.01 -25.72
CA SER A 41 -24.12 -3.50 -26.60
C SER A 41 -24.28 -4.48 -27.76
N THR A 42 -25.42 -5.18 -27.82
CA THR A 42 -25.68 -6.14 -28.91
C THR A 42 -26.03 -5.43 -30.22
N PRO A 43 -25.15 -5.42 -31.26
CA PRO A 43 -25.52 -4.84 -32.53
C PRO A 43 -26.50 -5.78 -33.25
N LYS A 44 -27.70 -5.30 -33.56
CA LYS A 44 -28.78 -6.14 -34.12
C LYS A 44 -28.44 -6.86 -35.44
N HIS A 45 -27.37 -6.46 -36.13
CA HIS A 45 -26.91 -7.09 -37.37
C HIS A 45 -25.37 -7.02 -37.56
N ARG A 46 -24.60 -7.90 -36.91
CA ARG A 46 -23.27 -8.34 -37.40
C ARG A 46 -22.80 -9.64 -36.75
N ALA A 47 -21.94 -10.37 -37.45
CA ALA A 47 -21.33 -11.62 -37.02
C ALA A 47 -19.79 -11.47 -36.96
N ASP A 48 -19.34 -10.49 -36.18
CA ASP A 48 -17.94 -10.25 -35.76
C ASP A 48 -17.97 -9.14 -34.68
N PRO A 49 -16.86 -8.91 -33.94
CA PRO A 49 -16.74 -9.06 -32.47
C PRO A 49 -17.76 -8.33 -31.59
N SER A 50 -17.89 -8.79 -30.33
CA SER A 50 -18.69 -8.13 -29.29
C SER A 50 -18.35 -6.65 -29.16
N HIS A 51 -19.39 -5.83 -29.18
CA HIS A 51 -19.33 -4.37 -29.10
C HIS A 51 -19.60 -3.94 -27.67
N TYR A 52 -18.68 -3.18 -27.07
CA TYR A 52 -18.78 -2.76 -25.67
C TYR A 52 -18.87 -1.23 -25.55
N VAL A 53 -19.67 -0.78 -24.59
CA VAL A 53 -19.84 0.64 -24.28
C VAL A 53 -19.31 0.90 -22.88
N THR A 54 -18.29 1.75 -22.76
CA THR A 54 -17.89 2.31 -21.47
C THR A 54 -18.68 3.58 -21.21
N THR A 55 -19.38 3.64 -20.08
CA THR A 55 -19.88 4.88 -19.51
C THR A 55 -18.90 5.37 -18.45
N ILE A 56 -18.49 6.64 -18.52
CA ILE A 56 -17.85 7.35 -17.41
C ILE A 56 -18.78 8.50 -17.00
N ALA A 57 -19.21 8.55 -15.75
CA ALA A 57 -20.06 9.61 -15.22
C ALA A 57 -19.52 10.15 -13.90
N PHE A 58 -19.85 11.39 -13.54
CA PHE A 58 -19.47 11.97 -12.26
C PHE A 58 -20.57 12.84 -11.65
N ALA A 59 -20.54 12.98 -10.33
CA ALA A 59 -21.46 13.76 -9.52
C ALA A 59 -20.73 14.40 -8.32
N GLY A 60 -21.23 15.52 -7.81
CA GLY A 60 -20.75 16.08 -6.53
C GLY A 60 -19.66 17.16 -6.60
N SER A 61 -19.57 17.92 -7.68
CA SER A 61 -18.88 19.23 -7.70
C SER A 61 -19.91 20.37 -7.72
N ALA A 62 -19.48 21.61 -7.49
CA ALA A 62 -20.24 22.81 -7.86
C ALA A 62 -20.47 22.92 -9.39
N CYS A 63 -19.83 22.03 -10.18
CA CYS A 63 -20.13 21.69 -11.57
C CYS A 63 -21.51 21.02 -11.75
N GLY A 64 -22.55 21.65 -11.21
CA GLY A 64 -23.95 21.32 -11.49
C GLY A 64 -24.46 21.98 -12.77
N ASP A 65 -23.97 23.18 -13.09
CA ASP A 65 -24.67 24.07 -14.04
C ASP A 65 -24.02 24.19 -15.43
N LEU A 66 -22.68 24.10 -15.56
CA LEU A 66 -21.99 24.26 -16.86
C LEU A 66 -20.67 23.48 -16.94
N VAL A 67 -20.65 22.35 -17.65
CA VAL A 67 -19.39 21.73 -18.11
C VAL A 67 -18.79 22.62 -19.21
N PRO A 68 -17.58 23.20 -19.04
CA PRO A 68 -17.06 24.16 -20.00
C PRO A 68 -16.84 23.54 -21.38
N LYS A 69 -17.22 24.24 -22.46
CA LYS A 69 -16.96 23.79 -23.86
C LYS A 69 -15.48 23.49 -24.12
N GLN A 70 -14.57 24.07 -23.34
CA GLN A 70 -13.13 23.78 -23.37
C GLN A 70 -12.78 22.40 -22.80
N PHE A 71 -13.43 21.97 -21.73
CA PHE A 71 -13.27 20.62 -21.14
C PHE A 71 -13.72 19.54 -22.13
N LEU A 72 -14.86 19.74 -22.78
CA LEU A 72 -15.36 18.83 -23.83
C LEU A 72 -14.40 18.74 -25.02
N LYS A 73 -13.90 19.87 -25.51
CA LYS A 73 -12.88 19.91 -26.58
C LYS A 73 -11.59 19.20 -26.16
N GLY A 74 -11.19 19.34 -24.89
CA GLY A 74 -10.08 18.59 -24.31
C GLY A 74 -10.29 17.09 -24.44
N ILE A 75 -11.37 16.54 -23.86
CA ILE A 75 -11.71 15.12 -23.94
C ILE A 75 -11.82 14.63 -25.39
N GLN A 76 -12.42 15.41 -26.28
CA GLN A 76 -12.51 15.05 -27.70
C GLN A 76 -11.13 15.02 -28.38
N SER A 77 -10.18 15.89 -27.97
CA SER A 77 -8.80 15.82 -28.45
C SER A 77 -8.06 14.59 -27.91
N LEU A 78 -8.30 14.17 -26.67
CA LEU A 78 -7.78 12.89 -26.13
C LEU A 78 -8.28 11.72 -26.98
N LEU A 79 -9.59 11.69 -27.23
CA LEU A 79 -10.26 10.64 -28.00
C LEU A 79 -9.89 10.63 -29.48
N SER A 80 -9.32 11.70 -30.04
CA SER A 80 -8.82 11.69 -31.42
C SER A 80 -7.65 10.72 -31.65
N GLY A 81 -6.96 10.30 -30.58
CA GLY A 81 -5.95 9.23 -30.60
C GLY A 81 -6.50 7.81 -30.40
N PHE A 82 -7.81 7.64 -30.20
CA PHE A 82 -8.44 6.35 -29.89
C PHE A 82 -9.63 6.08 -30.83
N SER A 83 -9.95 4.80 -31.07
CA SER A 83 -11.06 4.41 -31.98
C SER A 83 -12.48 4.64 -31.40
N GLY A 84 -12.60 5.38 -30.30
CA GLY A 84 -13.84 5.49 -29.53
C GLY A 84 -14.80 6.55 -30.07
N LYS A 85 -16.05 6.17 -30.33
CA LYS A 85 -17.11 7.14 -30.63
C LYS A 85 -17.70 7.71 -29.34
N LEU A 86 -17.82 9.03 -29.34
CA LEU A 86 -18.20 9.85 -28.19
C LEU A 86 -19.66 10.30 -28.32
N THR A 87 -20.51 9.89 -27.38
CA THR A 87 -21.92 10.33 -27.35
C THR A 87 -22.26 11.01 -26.03
N TRP A 88 -23.02 12.10 -26.14
CA TRP A 88 -23.44 12.95 -25.03
C TRP A 88 -24.95 12.78 -24.77
N PRO A 89 -25.40 12.82 -23.51
CA PRO A 89 -26.82 13.06 -23.25
C PRO A 89 -27.20 14.44 -23.80
N SER A 90 -28.26 14.49 -24.61
CA SER A 90 -28.95 15.75 -24.90
C SER A 90 -29.59 16.30 -23.61
N GLU A 91 -29.84 17.61 -23.56
CA GLU A 91 -30.56 18.27 -22.44
C GLU A 91 -31.98 17.70 -22.19
N GLU A 92 -32.47 16.80 -23.04
CA GLU A 92 -33.82 16.24 -23.04
C GLU A 92 -33.91 14.73 -22.70
N ALA A 93 -32.79 14.08 -22.33
CA ALA A 93 -32.75 12.62 -22.11
C ALA A 93 -33.21 12.17 -20.71
N HIS A 94 -34.51 12.29 -20.41
CA HIS A 94 -35.09 11.64 -19.23
C HIS A 94 -35.19 10.10 -19.38
N CYS A 95 -35.02 9.39 -18.25
CA CYS A 95 -35.28 7.95 -17.99
C CYS A 95 -34.20 6.91 -18.35
N ALA A 96 -33.43 6.50 -17.34
CA ALA A 96 -33.45 5.14 -16.79
C ALA A 96 -33.03 5.17 -15.29
N GLN A 97 -33.52 4.24 -14.47
CA GLN A 97 -33.51 4.38 -13.00
C GLN A 97 -32.23 3.87 -12.29
N ASP A 98 -31.97 4.51 -11.14
CA ASP A 98 -31.14 4.12 -9.97
C ASP A 98 -29.75 4.73 -9.74
N LEU A 99 -29.04 5.28 -10.73
CA LEU A 99 -27.92 6.22 -10.49
C LEU A 99 -27.79 7.34 -11.54
N ALA A 100 -28.29 7.13 -12.75
CA ALA A 100 -28.17 8.10 -13.85
C ALA A 100 -28.86 9.47 -13.56
N GLY A 101 -29.80 9.54 -12.60
CA GLY A 101 -30.45 10.78 -12.19
C GLY A 101 -29.62 11.71 -11.29
N LEU A 102 -28.40 11.31 -10.89
CA LEU A 102 -27.51 12.08 -10.01
C LEU A 102 -26.27 12.65 -10.70
N ALA A 103 -25.92 12.17 -11.90
CA ALA A 103 -24.73 12.61 -12.62
C ALA A 103 -25.02 13.88 -13.42
N SER A 104 -24.29 14.98 -13.15
CA SER A 104 -24.35 16.20 -13.97
C SER A 104 -23.65 16.03 -15.32
N PHE A 105 -22.88 14.95 -15.50
CA PHE A 105 -22.16 14.69 -16.75
C PHE A 105 -21.95 13.19 -17.02
N GLN A 106 -22.04 12.80 -18.30
CA GLN A 106 -21.80 11.43 -18.78
C GLN A 106 -21.00 11.44 -20.10
N ILE A 107 -19.96 10.61 -20.14
CA ILE A 107 -19.16 10.25 -21.32
C ILE A 107 -19.52 8.83 -21.69
N LYS A 108 -19.79 8.56 -22.97
CA LYS A 108 -19.87 7.21 -23.51
C LYS A 108 -18.78 6.97 -24.55
N ILE A 109 -18.12 5.82 -24.48
CA ILE A 109 -17.05 5.38 -25.37
C ILE A 109 -17.45 4.03 -25.94
N GLU A 110 -17.78 4.00 -27.23
CA GLU A 110 -18.09 2.77 -27.99
C GLU A 110 -16.79 2.12 -28.49
N VAL A 111 -16.52 0.83 -28.21
CA VAL A 111 -15.35 0.10 -28.74
C VAL A 111 -15.65 -1.37 -29.07
N ASP A 112 -15.18 -1.82 -30.22
CA ASP A 112 -15.18 -3.24 -30.63
C ASP A 112 -13.92 -3.92 -30.08
N GLU A 113 -14.06 -4.98 -29.27
CA GLU A 113 -12.87 -5.68 -28.72
C GLU A 113 -13.11 -7.14 -28.35
N LYS A 114 -12.02 -7.90 -28.25
CA LYS A 114 -12.04 -9.30 -27.85
C LYS A 114 -12.18 -9.42 -26.33
N PRO A 115 -13.07 -10.28 -25.81
CA PRO A 115 -13.33 -10.35 -24.36
C PRO A 115 -12.13 -10.65 -23.45
N PRO A 116 -11.11 -11.47 -23.84
CA PRO A 116 -9.92 -11.67 -23.00
C PRO A 116 -9.06 -10.41 -22.85
N THR A 117 -9.01 -9.55 -23.87
CA THR A 117 -8.35 -8.24 -23.82
C THR A 117 -9.12 -7.34 -22.87
N LEU A 118 -10.44 -7.23 -23.06
CA LEU A 118 -11.33 -6.44 -22.22
C LEU A 118 -11.25 -6.83 -20.73
N MET A 119 -11.12 -8.11 -20.39
CA MET A 119 -10.89 -8.55 -19.00
C MET A 119 -9.60 -7.99 -18.40
N ALA A 120 -8.50 -7.99 -19.16
CA ALA A 120 -7.24 -7.39 -18.71
C ALA A 120 -7.38 -5.86 -18.56
N ASP A 121 -8.07 -5.20 -19.50
CA ASP A 121 -8.33 -3.76 -19.43
C ASP A 121 -9.23 -3.38 -18.25
N CYS A 122 -10.25 -4.20 -17.92
CA CYS A 122 -11.06 -4.05 -16.71
C CYS A 122 -10.20 -4.10 -15.43
N LEU A 123 -9.24 -5.03 -15.34
CA LEU A 123 -8.32 -5.12 -14.19
C LEU A 123 -7.38 -3.91 -14.09
N VAL A 124 -6.93 -3.35 -15.23
CA VAL A 124 -6.13 -2.13 -15.26
C VAL A 124 -6.95 -0.92 -14.76
N ILE A 125 -8.19 -0.76 -15.23
CA ILE A 125 -9.11 0.30 -14.80
C ILE A 125 -9.43 0.17 -13.31
N LYS A 126 -9.78 -1.04 -12.86
CA LYS A 126 -9.99 -1.39 -11.44
C LYS A 126 -8.83 -0.93 -10.56
N GLN A 127 -7.61 -1.33 -10.92
CA GLN A 127 -6.41 -0.99 -10.14
C GLN A 127 -6.08 0.50 -10.18
N PHE A 128 -6.30 1.19 -11.30
CA PHE A 128 -6.20 2.65 -11.37
C PHE A 128 -7.19 3.34 -10.42
N LEU A 129 -8.46 2.92 -10.41
CA LEU A 129 -9.49 3.45 -9.52
C LEU A 129 -9.18 3.15 -8.05
N HIS A 130 -8.81 1.91 -7.73
CA HIS A 130 -8.47 1.49 -6.36
C HIS A 130 -7.28 2.29 -5.82
N ARG A 131 -6.18 2.40 -6.57
CA ARG A 131 -5.03 3.26 -6.21
C ARG A 131 -5.41 4.73 -6.04
N THR A 132 -6.24 5.26 -6.93
CA THR A 132 -6.72 6.65 -6.85
C THR A 132 -7.56 6.88 -5.58
N SER A 133 -8.36 5.89 -5.16
CA SER A 133 -9.19 5.99 -3.96
C SER A 133 -8.37 6.07 -2.65
N ILE A 134 -7.15 5.51 -2.63
CA ILE A 134 -6.23 5.59 -1.48
C ILE A 134 -5.78 7.02 -1.18
N VAL A 135 -5.78 7.90 -2.18
CA VAL A 135 -5.28 9.28 -2.07
C VAL A 135 -6.38 10.35 -2.24
N HIS A 136 -7.56 9.94 -2.69
CA HIS A 136 -8.82 10.71 -2.66
C HIS A 136 -9.94 9.97 -1.90
N PRO A 137 -9.76 9.67 -0.60
CA PRO A 137 -10.65 8.79 0.17
C PRO A 137 -12.08 9.33 0.37
N LYS A 138 -12.35 10.58 0.00
CA LYS A 138 -13.68 11.19 0.01
C LYS A 138 -14.38 11.19 -1.35
N VAL A 139 -13.73 10.73 -2.41
CA VAL A 139 -14.38 10.43 -3.69
C VAL A 139 -14.83 8.97 -3.66
N ARG A 140 -16.08 8.74 -4.04
CA ARG A 140 -16.65 7.40 -4.26
C ARG A 140 -16.40 6.98 -5.69
N PHE A 141 -15.68 5.88 -5.89
CA PHE A 141 -15.47 5.31 -7.22
C PHE A 141 -16.31 4.05 -7.36
N HIS A 142 -17.32 4.09 -8.23
CA HIS A 142 -18.10 2.92 -8.62
C HIS A 142 -17.50 2.34 -9.90
N PHE A 143 -17.13 1.07 -9.87
CA PHE A 143 -16.70 0.31 -11.04
C PHE A 143 -17.63 -0.88 -11.23
N GLY A 144 -18.06 -1.16 -12.45
CA GLY A 144 -18.91 -2.31 -12.69
C GLY A 144 -19.17 -2.55 -14.17
N GLY A 145 -19.91 -3.60 -14.47
CA GLY A 145 -20.22 -3.93 -15.84
C GLY A 145 -20.63 -5.39 -16.03
N GLU A 146 -20.97 -5.70 -17.27
CA GLU A 146 -21.26 -7.05 -17.74
C GLU A 146 -20.40 -7.35 -18.97
N VAL A 147 -19.60 -8.40 -18.89
CA VAL A 147 -18.76 -8.88 -19.99
C VAL A 147 -18.91 -10.39 -20.09
N ASN A 148 -19.28 -10.91 -21.26
CA ASN A 148 -19.62 -12.33 -21.47
C ASN A 148 -20.70 -12.86 -20.50
N GLY A 149 -21.64 -12.03 -20.06
CA GLY A 149 -22.64 -12.40 -19.04
C GLY A 149 -22.11 -12.47 -17.60
N ILE A 150 -20.84 -12.12 -17.36
CA ILE A 150 -20.27 -12.00 -16.01
C ILE A 150 -20.49 -10.56 -15.53
N LEU A 151 -21.42 -10.39 -14.58
CA LEU A 151 -21.64 -9.13 -13.88
C LEU A 151 -20.54 -8.95 -12.81
N PHE A 152 -19.86 -7.81 -12.83
CA PHE A 152 -18.97 -7.35 -11.76
C PHE A 152 -19.42 -5.99 -11.24
N LYS A 153 -19.24 -5.75 -9.93
CA LYS A 153 -19.53 -4.46 -9.30
C LYS A 153 -18.69 -4.29 -8.05
N GLU A 154 -17.95 -3.19 -8.01
CA GLU A 154 -17.04 -2.81 -6.95
C GLU A 154 -17.24 -1.33 -6.59
N THR A 155 -16.85 -0.95 -5.39
CA THR A 155 -16.92 0.46 -4.96
C THR A 155 -15.76 0.77 -4.02
N PHE A 156 -15.02 1.82 -4.33
CA PHE A 156 -13.85 2.28 -3.58
C PHE A 156 -14.10 3.66 -2.99
N GLY A 157 -13.48 3.95 -1.84
CA GLY A 157 -13.55 5.25 -1.18
C GLY A 157 -14.85 5.51 -0.38
N VAL A 158 -14.93 6.72 0.18
CA VAL A 158 -15.89 7.16 1.22
C VAL A 158 -15.92 6.25 2.45
N GLU A 159 -14.73 5.89 2.92
CA GLU A 159 -14.56 5.29 4.23
C GLU A 159 -14.75 6.36 5.33
N LYS A 160 -15.40 6.00 6.44
CA LYS A 160 -15.48 6.85 7.66
C LYS A 160 -14.17 6.83 8.47
N GLU A 161 -13.09 6.36 7.85
CA GLU A 161 -11.76 6.17 8.42
C GLU A 161 -11.02 7.52 8.55
N PRO A 162 -10.07 7.66 9.48
CA PRO A 162 -9.21 8.82 9.53
C PRO A 162 -8.32 8.87 8.28
N VAL A 163 -8.01 10.09 7.87
CA VAL A 163 -7.22 10.36 6.66
C VAL A 163 -6.01 11.18 7.06
N VAL A 164 -4.81 10.72 6.71
CA VAL A 164 -3.60 11.53 6.86
C VAL A 164 -3.58 12.56 5.74
N LYS A 165 -3.95 13.80 6.05
CA LYS A 165 -3.93 14.90 5.09
C LYS A 165 -2.48 15.21 4.70
N LEU A 166 -2.22 15.16 3.41
CA LEU A 166 -0.97 15.62 2.81
C LEU A 166 -1.09 17.12 2.46
N LEU A 167 -0.02 17.67 1.91
CA LEU A 167 -0.07 18.97 1.26
C LEU A 167 -0.99 18.89 0.02
N ASN A 168 -1.50 20.05 -0.42
CA ASN A 168 -2.26 20.22 -1.67
C ASN A 168 -3.59 19.42 -1.76
N GLY A 169 -4.24 19.16 -0.62
CA GLY A 169 -5.60 18.60 -0.60
C GLY A 169 -5.68 17.12 -0.99
N ILE A 170 -4.56 16.40 -0.98
CA ILE A 170 -4.49 14.95 -1.09
C ILE A 170 -4.60 14.36 0.33
N GLY A 171 -5.21 13.18 0.49
CA GLY A 171 -5.35 12.55 1.79
C GLY A 171 -5.09 11.05 1.71
N LEU A 172 -4.12 10.55 2.47
CA LEU A 172 -3.78 9.13 2.48
C LEU A 172 -4.72 8.34 3.41
N LEU A 173 -5.38 7.34 2.85
CA LEU A 173 -6.30 6.43 3.54
C LEU A 173 -5.55 5.44 4.44
N THR A 174 -6.06 5.23 5.65
CA THR A 174 -5.36 4.43 6.68
C THR A 174 -5.84 2.99 6.84
N SER A 175 -6.93 2.57 6.21
CA SER A 175 -7.46 1.20 6.35
C SER A 175 -6.41 0.17 5.93
N GLN A 176 -6.08 -0.79 6.81
CA GLN A 176 -5.06 -1.80 6.51
C GLN A 176 -5.50 -2.79 5.41
N HIS A 177 -6.83 -2.93 5.23
CA HIS A 177 -7.45 -3.94 4.37
C HIS A 177 -7.10 -3.77 2.88
N HIS A 178 -6.67 -2.57 2.48
CA HIS A 178 -6.22 -2.27 1.12
C HIS A 178 -4.80 -2.77 0.81
N TYR A 179 -3.98 -3.04 1.83
CA TYR A 179 -2.55 -3.36 1.68
C TYR A 179 -2.21 -4.77 2.12
N MET A 180 -3.04 -5.39 2.96
CA MET A 180 -2.87 -6.76 3.43
C MET A 180 -4.24 -7.39 3.71
N ARG A 181 -4.43 -8.65 3.27
CA ARG A 181 -5.59 -9.46 3.66
C ARG A 181 -5.57 -9.73 5.17
N PRO A 182 -6.72 -9.72 5.86
CA PRO A 182 -6.80 -10.15 7.25
C PRO A 182 -6.30 -11.60 7.41
N GLY A 183 -5.32 -11.81 8.28
CA GLY A 183 -4.89 -13.15 8.66
C GLY A 183 -5.94 -13.84 9.53
N PHE A 184 -6.11 -15.15 9.37
CA PHE A 184 -6.99 -16.00 10.20
C PHE A 184 -6.45 -16.25 11.64
N LEU A 185 -5.54 -15.40 12.13
CA LEU A 185 -4.90 -15.59 13.43
C LEU A 185 -5.81 -15.09 14.56
N GLY A 186 -6.10 -15.97 15.51
CA GLY A 186 -7.20 -15.80 16.45
C GLY A 186 -7.03 -14.66 17.45
N ALA A 187 -8.09 -13.86 17.58
CA ALA A 187 -8.45 -13.10 18.79
C ALA A 187 -7.46 -12.07 19.38
N GLN A 188 -6.39 -11.69 18.67
CA GLN A 188 -5.60 -10.49 19.02
C GLN A 188 -6.08 -9.27 18.25
N GLN A 189 -6.36 -8.16 18.95
CA GLN A 189 -6.81 -6.91 18.34
C GLN A 189 -5.63 -6.14 17.71
N VAL A 190 -5.15 -6.67 16.59
CA VAL A 190 -4.23 -5.96 15.70
C VAL A 190 -4.91 -4.66 15.21
N CYS A 191 -4.17 -3.55 15.18
CA CYS A 191 -4.74 -2.28 14.79
C CYS A 191 -5.24 -2.32 13.34
N SER A 192 -6.52 -2.00 13.10
CA SER A 192 -7.14 -2.01 11.76
C SER A 192 -6.58 -0.96 10.78
N ARG A 193 -5.59 -0.16 11.22
CA ARG A 193 -5.08 1.00 10.50
C ARG A 193 -3.57 1.02 10.42
N ILE A 194 -3.07 1.39 9.24
CA ILE A 194 -1.70 1.87 9.09
C ILE A 194 -1.55 3.24 9.75
N HIS A 195 -0.35 3.56 10.20
CA HIS A 195 -0.01 4.88 10.74
C HIS A 195 1.12 5.50 9.92
N PRO A 196 0.80 6.15 8.78
CA PRO A 196 1.79 6.84 7.96
C PRO A 196 2.53 7.92 8.75
N VAL A 197 3.85 7.88 8.69
CA VAL A 197 4.72 8.97 9.12
C VAL A 197 5.15 9.73 7.87
N LEU A 198 4.88 11.04 7.83
CA LEU A 198 5.26 11.90 6.72
C LEU A 198 6.73 12.32 6.89
N GLY A 199 7.53 12.13 5.85
CA GLY A 199 8.85 12.73 5.74
C GLY A 199 8.77 14.21 5.36
N HIS A 200 9.90 14.89 5.40
CA HIS A 200 9.99 16.27 4.95
C HIS A 200 9.93 16.33 3.41
N PRO A 201 9.12 17.23 2.82
CA PRO A 201 9.16 17.47 1.38
C PRO A 201 10.55 17.96 0.95
N VAL A 202 11.08 17.39 -0.12
CA VAL A 202 12.33 17.85 -0.76
C VAL A 202 12.05 18.40 -2.15
N LEU A 203 12.82 19.41 -2.54
CA LEU A 203 12.80 19.95 -3.91
C LEU A 203 13.62 19.04 -4.82
N LEU A 204 13.05 18.69 -5.97
CA LEU A 204 13.76 17.98 -7.03
C LEU A 204 14.15 18.99 -8.11
N SER A 205 15.43 19.03 -8.44
CA SER A 205 15.95 19.75 -9.60
C SER A 205 15.45 19.05 -10.87
N ILE A 206 14.92 19.82 -11.82
CA ILE A 206 14.65 19.32 -13.17
C ILE A 206 15.93 19.57 -13.98
N PRO A 207 16.50 18.55 -14.66
CA PRO A 207 17.69 18.74 -15.47
C PRO A 207 17.43 19.70 -16.64
N ASP A 208 18.49 20.35 -17.15
CA ASP A 208 18.37 21.33 -18.23
C ASP A 208 17.81 20.70 -19.53
N GLU A 209 18.13 19.43 -19.82
CA GLU A 209 17.59 18.71 -20.99
C GLU A 209 16.07 18.54 -20.90
N GLU A 210 15.57 18.00 -19.78
CA GLU A 210 14.15 17.90 -19.43
C GLU A 210 13.41 19.25 -19.44
N ALA A 211 14.04 20.31 -18.93
CA ALA A 211 13.47 21.66 -18.91
C ALA A 211 13.30 22.21 -20.34
N ASN A 212 14.28 21.98 -21.21
CA ASN A 212 14.20 22.33 -22.65
C ASN A 212 13.11 21.53 -23.39
N MET A 213 12.73 20.35 -22.90
CA MET A 213 11.62 19.53 -23.42
C MET A 213 10.24 19.98 -22.88
N GLY A 214 10.18 21.08 -22.13
CA GLY A 214 8.95 21.72 -21.68
C GLY A 214 8.49 21.34 -20.27
N LEU A 215 9.26 20.53 -19.53
CA LEU A 215 8.98 20.25 -18.12
C LEU A 215 9.47 21.41 -17.24
N LEU A 216 8.73 22.51 -17.26
CA LEU A 216 9.08 23.73 -16.52
C LEU A 216 8.42 23.78 -15.14
N GLY A 217 9.17 24.21 -14.13
CA GLY A 217 8.69 24.42 -12.77
C GLY A 217 9.69 23.97 -11.71
N GLN A 218 9.23 23.84 -10.47
CA GLN A 218 9.98 23.21 -9.38
C GLN A 218 9.15 22.01 -8.90
N LEU A 219 9.76 20.83 -8.83
CA LEU A 219 9.12 19.62 -8.35
C LEU A 219 9.39 19.44 -6.86
N THR A 220 8.41 18.86 -6.17
CA THR A 220 8.50 18.46 -4.76
C THR A 220 8.25 16.96 -4.65
N LEU A 221 9.04 16.27 -3.83
CA LEU A 221 8.78 14.90 -3.41
C LEU A 221 8.50 14.87 -1.92
N THR A 222 7.32 14.36 -1.54
CA THR A 222 6.95 14.11 -0.14
C THR A 222 6.84 12.60 0.09
N PRO A 223 7.78 11.97 0.80
CA PRO A 223 7.66 10.56 1.15
C PRO A 223 6.79 10.38 2.40
N ALA A 224 6.09 9.25 2.49
CA ALA A 224 5.47 8.78 3.72
C ALA A 224 5.75 7.27 3.90
N ALA A 225 5.93 6.82 5.14
CA ALA A 225 6.23 5.43 5.46
C ALA A 225 5.30 4.88 6.54
N ALA A 226 4.88 3.61 6.41
CA ALA A 226 4.06 2.92 7.39
C ALA A 226 4.41 1.43 7.50
N LEU A 227 4.09 0.81 8.64
CA LEU A 227 4.08 -0.65 8.79
C LEU A 227 2.63 -1.17 8.78
N CYS A 228 2.39 -2.22 8.01
CA CYS A 228 1.11 -2.91 7.88
C CYS A 228 1.27 -4.41 8.16
N PRO A 229 0.56 -5.01 9.12
CA PRO A 229 -0.35 -4.37 10.06
C PRO A 229 0.40 -3.52 11.10
N CYS A 230 -0.32 -2.66 11.83
CA CYS A 230 0.32 -1.78 12.81
C CYS A 230 0.31 -2.35 14.23
N HIS A 231 1.51 -2.64 14.78
CA HIS A 231 1.67 -3.25 16.11
C HIS A 231 1.80 -2.22 17.26
N LYS A 232 1.30 -0.98 17.08
CA LYS A 232 1.35 0.05 18.13
C LYS A 232 0.59 -0.30 19.41
N LEU A 233 -0.44 -1.16 19.31
CA LEU A 233 -1.27 -1.58 20.43
C LEU A 233 -0.67 -2.77 21.22
N HIS A 234 0.21 -3.55 20.60
CA HIS A 234 0.88 -4.71 21.18
C HIS A 234 2.38 -4.62 20.89
N PRO A 235 3.11 -3.73 21.59
CA PRO A 235 4.53 -3.46 21.31
C PRO A 235 5.43 -4.66 21.60
N ASP A 236 4.98 -5.66 22.35
CA ASP A 236 5.78 -6.83 22.75
C ASP A 236 5.72 -7.97 21.72
N GLN A 237 4.85 -7.84 20.71
CA GLN A 237 4.64 -8.85 19.68
C GLN A 237 5.81 -8.86 18.68
N THR A 238 6.48 -10.00 18.57
CA THR A 238 7.61 -10.22 17.67
C THR A 238 7.12 -10.34 16.22
N SER A 239 7.43 -9.32 15.42
CA SER A 239 7.04 -9.26 14.02
C SER A 239 8.25 -9.10 13.09
N ARG A 240 8.21 -9.81 11.96
CA ARG A 240 9.24 -9.75 10.92
C ARG A 240 8.71 -8.95 9.72
N ILE A 241 9.52 -8.04 9.20
CA ILE A 241 9.22 -7.39 7.92
C ILE A 241 9.50 -8.42 6.81
N SER A 242 8.48 -8.78 6.02
CA SER A 242 8.56 -9.81 4.97
C SER A 242 8.58 -9.23 3.55
N ALA A 243 7.98 -8.07 3.34
CA ALA A 243 7.98 -7.35 2.07
C ALA A 243 8.05 -5.83 2.28
N ALA A 244 8.37 -5.10 1.20
CA ALA A 244 8.22 -3.65 1.13
C ALA A 244 7.55 -3.26 -0.20
N PHE A 245 6.56 -2.37 -0.12
CA PHE A 245 5.73 -1.92 -1.23
C PHE A 245 5.88 -0.42 -1.43
N VAL A 246 6.15 0.00 -2.66
CA VAL A 246 6.29 1.41 -3.05
C VAL A 246 5.12 1.83 -3.93
N PHE A 247 4.44 2.89 -3.52
CA PHE A 247 3.35 3.52 -4.27
C PHE A 247 3.78 4.94 -4.66
N LEU A 248 3.81 5.21 -5.95
CA LEU A 248 4.23 6.45 -6.56
C LEU A 248 3.02 7.20 -7.13
N TYR A 249 2.80 8.41 -6.64
CA TYR A 249 1.75 9.30 -7.08
C TYR A 249 2.34 10.59 -7.62
N GLY A 250 1.72 11.11 -8.68
CA GLY A 250 2.06 12.39 -9.28
C GLY A 250 1.18 13.53 -8.79
N PRO A 251 1.30 14.71 -9.42
CA PRO A 251 0.46 15.87 -9.12
C PRO A 251 -1.01 15.49 -9.17
N SER A 252 -1.86 16.18 -8.41
CA SER A 252 -3.26 15.78 -8.18
C SER A 252 -3.47 14.50 -7.37
N GLY A 253 -2.42 13.75 -7.01
CA GLY A 253 -2.56 12.41 -6.42
C GLY A 253 -3.06 11.39 -7.43
N LEU A 254 -2.49 11.39 -8.63
CA LEU A 254 -2.79 10.40 -9.67
C LEU A 254 -1.70 9.31 -9.72
N PRO A 255 -2.03 8.03 -9.95
CA PRO A 255 -1.03 7.01 -10.23
C PRO A 255 -0.18 7.39 -11.45
N LEU A 256 1.16 7.38 -11.30
CA LEU A 256 2.07 7.72 -12.39
C LEU A 256 2.32 6.54 -13.34
N ILE A 257 2.59 5.35 -12.79
CA ILE A 257 2.83 4.14 -13.58
C ILE A 257 1.52 3.37 -13.75
N PHE A 258 1.27 2.90 -14.98
CA PHE A 258 0.16 1.98 -15.23
C PHE A 258 0.57 0.52 -15.03
N PRO A 259 -0.34 -0.34 -14.53
CA PRO A 259 -0.16 -1.79 -14.60
C PRO A 259 0.17 -2.23 -16.04
N ASN A 260 1.05 -3.22 -16.19
CA ASN A 260 1.52 -3.79 -17.46
C ASN A 260 2.34 -2.87 -18.39
N GLN A 261 2.79 -1.69 -17.94
CA GLN A 261 3.85 -0.96 -18.65
C GLN A 261 5.23 -1.55 -18.32
N GLU A 262 6.09 -1.71 -19.34
CA GLU A 262 7.52 -1.99 -19.13
C GLU A 262 8.10 -0.92 -18.20
N HIS A 263 8.67 -1.32 -17.06
CA HIS A 263 8.95 -0.43 -15.94
C HIS A 263 9.77 0.80 -16.36
N PRO A 264 9.16 2.00 -16.46
CA PRO A 264 9.85 3.19 -16.97
C PRO A 264 10.87 3.73 -15.97
N LEU A 265 10.76 3.34 -14.70
CA LEU A 265 11.66 3.74 -13.62
C LEU A 265 12.67 2.64 -13.32
N THR A 266 13.83 2.72 -13.98
CA THR A 266 14.95 1.80 -13.73
C THR A 266 15.64 2.06 -12.40
N VAL A 267 15.51 3.27 -11.82
CA VAL A 267 16.15 3.65 -10.54
C VAL A 267 15.83 2.68 -9.41
N PHE A 268 14.58 2.18 -9.36
CA PHE A 268 14.10 1.29 -8.30
C PHE A 268 14.53 -0.18 -8.46
N LYS A 269 15.21 -0.54 -9.57
CA LYS A 269 15.84 -1.86 -9.71
C LYS A 269 17.01 -2.03 -8.73
N ASP A 270 17.70 -0.94 -8.40
CA ASP A 270 18.62 -0.89 -7.27
C ASP A 270 17.82 -0.67 -5.98
N ASN A 271 17.81 -1.69 -5.12
CA ASN A 271 17.14 -1.60 -3.82
C ASN A 271 17.73 -0.50 -2.92
N SER A 272 19.01 -0.16 -3.08
CA SER A 272 19.72 0.79 -2.22
C SER A 272 19.40 2.25 -2.55
N TYR A 273 18.80 2.51 -3.72
CA TYR A 273 18.35 3.83 -4.14
C TYR A 273 17.41 4.49 -3.12
N LEU A 274 16.45 3.72 -2.57
CA LEU A 274 15.42 4.28 -1.68
C LEU A 274 15.94 4.62 -0.28
N PHE A 275 16.66 3.70 0.37
CA PHE A 275 17.26 3.89 1.71
C PHE A 275 18.24 2.76 2.02
N ASP A 276 19.04 2.90 3.10
CA ASP A 276 19.93 1.84 3.55
C ASP A 276 19.19 0.76 4.36
N TRP A 277 18.88 -0.35 3.71
CA TRP A 277 18.33 -1.56 4.34
C TRP A 277 19.25 -2.16 5.43
N LYS A 278 20.57 -2.00 5.30
CA LYS A 278 21.55 -2.62 6.21
C LYS A 278 21.50 -2.01 7.61
N LYS A 279 21.17 -0.71 7.72
CA LYS A 279 20.86 -0.01 8.97
C LYS A 279 19.79 -0.73 9.82
N TYR A 280 18.89 -1.48 9.17
CA TYR A 280 17.81 -2.26 9.80
C TYR A 280 18.08 -3.77 9.86
N HIS A 281 19.29 -4.22 9.47
CA HIS A 281 19.65 -5.63 9.29
C HIS A 281 18.79 -6.36 8.24
N LEU A 282 18.12 -5.62 7.36
CA LEU A 282 17.27 -6.16 6.29
C LEU A 282 18.09 -6.33 5.00
N ARG A 283 17.68 -7.29 4.16
CA ARG A 283 18.08 -7.34 2.75
C ARG A 283 16.83 -7.39 1.87
N ALA A 284 16.71 -6.42 0.97
CA ALA A 284 15.64 -6.37 -0.02
C ALA A 284 16.09 -7.03 -1.33
N ALA A 285 15.23 -7.82 -1.95
CA ALA A 285 15.37 -8.31 -3.32
C ALA A 285 14.16 -7.85 -4.14
N PRO A 286 14.33 -7.29 -5.35
CA PRO A 286 13.20 -6.90 -6.20
C PRO A 286 12.27 -8.09 -6.45
N ASN A 287 10.96 -7.87 -6.33
CA ASN A 287 9.94 -8.86 -6.61
C ASN A 287 9.21 -8.52 -7.92
N SER A 288 9.48 -9.30 -8.96
CA SER A 288 8.81 -9.21 -10.26
C SER A 288 7.43 -9.88 -10.29
N ASN A 289 7.13 -10.75 -9.31
CA ASN A 289 5.85 -11.45 -9.23
C ASN A 289 4.87 -10.65 -8.36
N ILE A 290 4.35 -9.57 -8.92
CA ILE A 290 3.16 -8.88 -8.40
C ILE A 290 1.96 -9.46 -9.15
N SER A 291 1.24 -10.39 -8.51
CA SER A 291 -0.02 -10.88 -9.07
C SER A 291 -1.06 -9.77 -9.02
N LEU A 292 -1.89 -9.65 -10.07
CA LEU A 292 -3.15 -8.94 -10.02
C LEU A 292 -4.13 -9.74 -9.14
N GLU A 293 -3.94 -9.68 -7.82
CA GLU A 293 -4.94 -10.17 -6.86
C GLU A 293 -6.07 -9.14 -6.72
N ASP A 294 -7.31 -9.62 -6.70
CA ASP A 294 -8.49 -8.78 -6.89
C ASP A 294 -8.81 -7.78 -5.75
N ASP A 295 -8.27 -7.98 -4.54
CA ASP A 295 -8.71 -7.23 -3.34
C ASP A 295 -7.73 -6.16 -2.85
N LEU A 296 -6.47 -6.20 -3.31
CA LEU A 296 -5.37 -5.39 -2.79
C LEU A 296 -4.91 -4.33 -3.79
N VAL A 297 -4.46 -3.20 -3.26
CA VAL A 297 -3.86 -2.11 -4.03
C VAL A 297 -2.48 -2.56 -4.50
N LEU A 298 -2.28 -2.64 -5.81
CA LEU A 298 -0.97 -3.01 -6.34
C LEU A 298 0.06 -1.87 -6.18
N PRO A 299 1.27 -2.18 -5.68
CA PRO A 299 2.37 -1.22 -5.67
C PRO A 299 3.03 -1.10 -7.05
N ASP A 300 3.69 0.03 -7.29
CA ASP A 300 4.53 0.23 -8.48
C ASP A 300 5.81 -0.60 -8.42
N VAL A 301 6.35 -0.79 -7.21
CA VAL A 301 7.54 -1.59 -6.95
C VAL A 301 7.33 -2.40 -5.69
N SER A 302 7.71 -3.67 -5.72
CA SER A 302 7.72 -4.53 -4.52
C SER A 302 9.08 -5.18 -4.32
N TYR A 303 9.44 -5.39 -3.06
CA TYR A 303 10.67 -6.07 -2.65
C TYR A 303 10.34 -7.17 -1.63
N TRP A 304 10.94 -8.34 -1.79
CA TRP A 304 10.99 -9.36 -0.73
C TRP A 304 12.07 -9.01 0.28
N ILE A 305 11.78 -9.22 1.57
CA ILE A 305 12.73 -8.96 2.65
C ILE A 305 13.24 -10.29 3.23
N GLU A 306 14.52 -10.56 2.94
CA GLU A 306 15.28 -11.65 3.54
C GLU A 306 15.72 -11.26 4.96
N SER A 307 15.34 -12.08 5.95
CA SER A 307 15.90 -11.99 7.30
C SER A 307 17.14 -12.86 7.42
N HIS A 308 18.21 -12.32 8.01
CA HIS A 308 19.43 -13.07 8.33
C HIS A 308 19.23 -14.11 9.43
N GLU A 309 18.27 -13.88 10.30
CA GLU A 309 18.11 -14.62 11.54
C GLU A 309 17.31 -15.90 11.27
N ARG A 310 18.05 -16.98 10.99
CA ARG A 310 17.57 -18.37 10.83
C ARG A 310 16.97 -18.97 12.13
N SER A 311 16.63 -18.11 13.09
CA SER A 311 16.30 -18.40 14.50
C SER A 311 14.99 -17.75 14.98
N TRP A 312 14.24 -17.07 14.09
CA TRP A 312 12.88 -16.64 14.40
C TRP A 312 11.91 -17.83 14.45
N PRO A 313 10.92 -17.84 15.37
CA PRO A 313 9.81 -18.80 15.33
C PRO A 313 9.09 -18.74 13.98
N GLN A 314 8.64 -19.89 13.45
CA GLN A 314 7.87 -19.91 12.19
C GLN A 314 6.54 -19.15 12.31
N ASP A 315 5.99 -19.04 13.52
CA ASP A 315 4.76 -18.29 13.85
C ASP A 315 4.99 -16.78 14.09
N SER A 316 6.07 -16.19 13.57
CA SER A 316 6.31 -14.75 13.71
C SER A 316 5.39 -13.95 12.77
N ASP A 317 4.63 -13.00 13.30
CA ASP A 317 3.74 -12.14 12.51
C ASP A 317 4.49 -11.40 11.40
N GLN A 318 3.89 -11.34 10.22
CA GLN A 318 4.47 -10.67 9.07
C GLN A 318 4.01 -9.22 8.98
N GLN A 319 4.94 -8.31 8.77
CA GLN A 319 4.68 -6.91 8.44
C GLN A 319 5.23 -6.56 7.07
N ILE A 320 4.54 -5.63 6.39
CA ILE A 320 4.95 -5.02 5.13
C ILE A 320 5.30 -3.56 5.42
N LEU A 321 6.44 -3.12 4.91
CA LEU A 321 6.80 -1.70 4.87
C LEU A 321 6.11 -1.04 3.67
N LEU A 322 5.18 -0.13 3.90
CA LEU A 322 4.54 0.66 2.86
C LEU A 322 5.26 2.00 2.72
N LEU A 323 5.63 2.36 1.49
CA LEU A 323 6.24 3.63 1.12
C LEU A 323 5.35 4.34 0.10
N PHE A 324 4.99 5.58 0.38
CA PHE A 324 4.20 6.42 -0.50
C PHE A 324 5.07 7.60 -0.96
N LEU A 325 5.35 7.70 -2.25
CA LEU A 325 6.17 8.73 -2.87
C LEU A 325 5.25 9.68 -3.62
N MET A 326 5.05 10.89 -3.09
CA MET A 326 4.11 11.87 -3.64
C MET A 326 4.90 12.97 -4.34
N VAL A 327 4.88 12.97 -5.67
CA VAL A 327 5.50 14.00 -6.52
C VAL A 327 4.46 15.07 -6.85
N ASP A 328 4.78 16.35 -6.68
CA ASP A 328 3.88 17.47 -7.00
C ASP A 328 4.64 18.72 -7.45
N PHE A 329 3.97 19.63 -8.16
CA PHE A 329 4.56 20.90 -8.60
C PHE A 329 4.44 21.98 -7.51
N GLN A 330 5.56 22.65 -7.22
CA GLN A 330 5.59 23.78 -6.28
C GLN A 330 4.80 24.96 -6.83
N GLY A 331 3.90 25.50 -6.00
CA GLY A 331 2.96 26.57 -6.38
C GLY A 331 1.56 26.06 -6.76
N GLY A 332 1.43 24.77 -7.08
CA GLY A 332 0.17 24.12 -7.44
C GLY A 332 -0.02 23.96 -8.96
N PHE A 333 -1.28 23.80 -9.37
CA PHE A 333 -1.63 23.51 -10.77
C PHE A 333 -1.28 24.66 -11.75
N PRO A 334 -0.85 24.32 -12.97
CA PRO A 334 -0.79 25.26 -14.10
C PRO A 334 -2.12 25.98 -14.35
N ALA A 335 -2.04 27.16 -14.98
CA ALA A 335 -3.21 27.98 -15.26
C ALA A 335 -4.18 27.30 -16.24
N GLN A 336 -3.70 26.51 -17.20
CA GLN A 336 -4.55 25.79 -18.16
C GLN A 336 -4.65 24.29 -17.87
N LEU A 337 -5.84 23.72 -18.09
CA LEU A 337 -6.11 22.30 -17.85
C LEU A 337 -5.33 21.38 -18.80
N THR A 338 -5.17 21.80 -20.05
CA THR A 338 -4.38 21.09 -21.07
C THR A 338 -2.89 21.04 -20.74
N GLU A 339 -2.33 22.12 -20.19
CA GLU A 339 -0.96 22.15 -19.65
C GLU A 339 -0.82 21.18 -18.48
N ALA A 340 -1.73 21.25 -17.50
CA ALA A 340 -1.73 20.39 -16.31
C ALA A 340 -1.84 18.89 -16.63
N TRP A 341 -2.64 18.53 -17.65
CA TRP A 341 -2.72 17.15 -18.14
C TRP A 341 -1.48 16.74 -18.95
N GLY A 342 -1.01 17.57 -19.88
CA GLY A 342 0.20 17.28 -20.67
C GLY A 342 1.45 17.07 -19.80
N LEU A 343 1.57 17.84 -18.72
CA LEU A 343 2.66 17.71 -17.74
C LEU A 343 2.68 16.36 -17.00
N GLN A 344 1.55 15.63 -16.87
CA GLN A 344 1.56 14.27 -16.30
C GLN A 344 2.31 13.29 -17.20
N SER A 345 2.10 13.38 -18.52
CA SER A 345 2.76 12.51 -19.51
C SER A 345 4.24 12.86 -19.65
N LEU A 346 4.58 14.16 -19.68
CA LEU A 346 5.97 14.63 -19.66
C LEU A 346 6.69 14.20 -18.38
N LEU A 347 6.06 14.41 -17.21
CA LEU A 347 6.62 13.98 -15.94
C LEU A 347 6.91 12.48 -15.94
N LEU A 348 5.97 11.62 -16.36
CA LEU A 348 6.21 10.18 -16.43
C LEU A 348 7.39 9.80 -17.33
N THR A 349 7.53 10.47 -18.48
CA THR A 349 8.63 10.24 -19.43
C THR A 349 9.99 10.58 -18.81
N HIS A 350 10.05 11.65 -18.03
CA HIS A 350 11.30 12.25 -17.54
C HIS A 350 11.63 11.94 -16.07
N LEU A 351 10.70 11.35 -15.31
CA LEU A 351 10.85 11.11 -13.88
C LEU A 351 12.05 10.19 -13.57
N ASN A 352 12.42 9.27 -14.45
CA ASN A 352 13.59 8.43 -14.24
C ASN A 352 14.88 9.26 -14.17
N SER A 353 15.10 10.20 -15.11
CA SER A 353 16.25 11.11 -15.11
C SER A 353 16.26 11.99 -13.85
N ILE A 354 15.12 12.61 -13.56
CA ILE A 354 14.94 13.51 -12.41
C ILE A 354 15.25 12.79 -11.10
N LEU A 355 14.77 11.56 -10.93
CA LEU A 355 15.08 10.75 -9.74
C LEU A 355 16.57 10.41 -9.66
N LEU A 356 17.21 10.00 -10.77
CA LEU A 356 18.65 9.70 -10.78
C LEU A 356 19.52 10.90 -10.37
N GLU A 357 19.26 12.10 -10.90
CA GLU A 357 20.04 13.29 -10.54
C GLU A 357 19.82 13.72 -9.08
N ASN A 358 18.61 13.51 -8.55
CA ASN A 358 18.25 13.89 -7.18
C ASN A 358 18.43 12.75 -6.18
N GLN A 359 19.16 11.67 -6.52
CA GLN A 359 19.25 10.44 -5.72
C GLN A 359 19.53 10.69 -4.23
N SER A 360 20.51 11.54 -3.90
CA SER A 360 20.89 11.79 -2.50
C SER A 360 19.80 12.52 -1.68
N LEU A 361 19.06 13.43 -2.32
CA LEU A 361 17.91 14.13 -1.73
C LEU A 361 16.73 13.17 -1.52
N VAL A 362 16.43 12.37 -2.54
CA VAL A 362 15.35 11.37 -2.50
C VAL A 362 15.64 10.32 -1.41
N GLN A 363 16.85 9.76 -1.42
CA GLN A 363 17.28 8.76 -0.43
C GLN A 363 17.25 9.35 0.99
N GLY A 364 17.75 10.57 1.20
CA GLY A 364 17.72 11.22 2.51
C GLY A 364 16.30 11.48 3.04
N ALA A 365 15.38 11.90 2.16
CA ALA A 365 13.98 12.14 2.51
C ALA A 365 13.25 10.83 2.85
N VAL A 366 13.41 9.79 2.02
CA VAL A 366 12.80 8.47 2.23
C VAL A 366 13.38 7.80 3.48
N GLN A 367 14.71 7.83 3.65
CA GLN A 367 15.38 7.35 4.86
C GLN A 367 14.80 8.02 6.12
N THR A 368 14.55 9.32 6.11
CA THR A 368 13.98 10.05 7.27
C THR A 368 12.57 9.57 7.61
N ALA A 369 11.72 9.27 6.62
CA ALA A 369 10.38 8.72 6.86
C ALA A 369 10.46 7.26 7.37
N VAL A 370 11.30 6.44 6.75
CA VAL A 370 11.56 5.04 7.13
C VAL A 370 12.11 4.95 8.55
N ASP A 371 13.05 5.84 8.92
CA ASP A 371 13.64 5.88 10.25
C ASP A 371 12.58 6.00 11.36
N GLN A 372 11.60 6.88 11.16
CA GLN A 372 10.52 7.11 12.11
C GLN A 372 9.48 5.98 12.09
N ALA A 373 9.13 5.45 10.91
CA ALA A 373 8.21 4.32 10.78
C ALA A 373 8.78 3.02 11.39
N LEU A 374 10.09 2.79 11.25
CA LEU A 374 10.79 1.62 11.75
C LEU A 374 11.36 1.79 13.16
N GLU A 375 11.29 2.97 13.78
CA GLU A 375 11.94 3.25 15.07
C GLU A 375 11.55 2.22 16.15
N GLN A 376 10.25 1.95 16.29
CA GLN A 376 9.73 0.97 17.26
C GLN A 376 10.14 -0.47 16.92
N HIS A 377 10.30 -0.81 15.64
CA HIS A 377 10.78 -2.12 15.21
C HIS A 377 12.28 -2.27 15.50
N HIS A 378 13.09 -1.27 15.16
CA HIS A 378 14.52 -1.26 15.44
C HIS A 378 14.84 -1.32 16.95
N ARG A 379 14.10 -0.57 17.78
CA ARG A 379 14.22 -0.64 19.25
C ARG A 379 13.97 -2.06 19.79
N ARG A 380 12.94 -2.75 19.29
CA ARG A 380 12.64 -4.16 19.63
C ARG A 380 13.76 -5.11 19.22
N VAL A 381 14.16 -5.09 17.95
CA VAL A 381 15.23 -5.95 17.41
C VAL A 381 16.52 -5.76 18.23
N LYS A 382 16.89 -4.50 18.53
CA LYS A 382 18.05 -4.18 19.36
C LYS A 382 17.94 -4.65 20.82
N ALA A 383 16.74 -4.61 21.40
CA ALA A 383 16.50 -5.17 22.74
C ALA A 383 16.62 -6.70 22.75
N GLN A 384 16.07 -7.38 21.75
CA GLN A 384 16.18 -8.82 21.58
C GLN A 384 17.63 -9.27 21.32
N GLN A 385 18.38 -8.55 20.48
CA GLN A 385 19.81 -8.81 20.26
C GLN A 385 20.63 -8.66 21.54
N LYS A 386 20.36 -7.63 22.37
CA LYS A 386 20.97 -7.48 23.70
C LYS A 386 20.63 -8.66 24.62
N LEU A 387 19.36 -9.08 24.64
CA LEU A 387 18.92 -10.24 25.42
C LEU A 387 19.64 -11.51 24.96
N GLN A 388 19.66 -11.81 23.66
CA GLN A 388 20.37 -12.96 23.09
C GLN A 388 21.87 -12.93 23.39
N ALA A 389 22.52 -11.77 23.29
CA ALA A 389 23.94 -11.60 23.64
C ALA A 389 24.20 -11.78 25.15
N SER A 390 23.22 -11.48 26.02
CA SER A 390 23.34 -11.68 27.47
C SER A 390 23.20 -13.15 27.90
N ILE A 391 22.49 -14.00 27.14
CA ILE A 391 22.22 -15.40 27.50
C ILE A 391 23.53 -16.19 27.72
N PRO A 392 24.52 -16.21 26.82
CA PRO A 392 25.79 -16.91 27.06
C PRO A 392 26.55 -16.40 28.29
N VAL A 393 26.49 -15.09 28.57
CA VAL A 393 27.15 -14.48 29.73
C VAL A 393 26.46 -14.92 31.01
N ALA A 394 25.13 -14.85 31.08
CA ALA A 394 24.35 -15.31 32.22
C ALA A 394 24.55 -16.81 32.49
N VAL A 395 24.51 -17.64 31.45
CA VAL A 395 24.79 -19.09 31.54
C VAL A 395 26.21 -19.35 32.05
N SER A 396 27.21 -18.65 31.52
CA SER A 396 28.61 -18.76 31.98
C SER A 396 28.77 -18.35 33.44
N SER A 397 28.15 -17.24 33.87
CA SER A 397 28.17 -16.80 35.27
C SER A 397 27.51 -17.81 36.22
N ILE A 398 26.35 -18.36 35.85
CA ILE A 398 25.66 -19.40 36.62
C ILE A 398 26.53 -20.66 36.73
N LEU A 399 27.10 -21.12 35.60
CA LEU A 399 27.98 -22.29 35.57
C LEU A 399 29.24 -22.09 36.42
N SER A 400 29.83 -20.90 36.40
CA SER A 400 31.01 -20.55 37.22
C SER A 400 30.68 -20.62 38.73
N VAL A 401 29.56 -20.04 39.16
CA VAL A 401 29.09 -20.11 40.56
C VAL A 401 28.80 -21.56 41.00
N VAL A 402 28.18 -22.36 40.13
CA VAL A 402 27.92 -23.78 40.42
C VAL A 402 29.22 -24.58 40.48
N ALA A 403 30.16 -24.37 39.56
CA ALA A 403 31.44 -25.07 39.52
C ALA A 403 32.34 -24.72 40.73
N GLY A 404 32.40 -23.44 41.11
CA GLY A 404 33.19 -22.95 42.24
C GLY A 404 32.64 -23.32 43.63
N SER A 405 31.42 -23.87 43.71
CA SER A 405 30.82 -24.24 45.00
C SER A 405 31.44 -25.50 45.59
N THR A 406 31.92 -25.41 46.83
CA THR A 406 32.43 -26.55 47.61
C THR A 406 31.32 -27.42 48.21
N ARG A 407 30.05 -26.99 48.16
CA ARG A 407 28.90 -27.72 48.70
C ARG A 407 28.30 -28.66 47.65
N SER A 408 28.48 -29.97 47.83
CA SER A 408 27.93 -31.01 46.95
C SER A 408 26.41 -30.93 46.78
N SER A 409 25.68 -30.71 47.88
CA SER A 409 24.21 -30.56 47.88
C SER A 409 23.73 -29.37 47.06
N PHE A 410 24.42 -28.23 47.12
CA PHE A 410 24.11 -27.05 46.31
C PHE A 410 24.29 -27.33 44.82
N ARG A 411 25.41 -27.93 44.42
CA ARG A 411 25.67 -28.28 43.01
C ARG A 411 24.64 -29.27 42.46
N ALA A 412 24.27 -30.28 43.25
CA ALA A 412 23.25 -31.25 42.86
C ALA A 412 21.89 -30.59 42.64
N LEU A 413 21.47 -29.70 43.55
CA LEU A 413 20.21 -28.95 43.42
C LEU A 413 20.21 -28.07 42.16
N CYS A 414 21.26 -27.27 41.94
CA CYS A 414 21.35 -26.40 40.75
C CYS A 414 21.29 -27.20 39.43
N LEU A 415 21.98 -28.34 39.35
CA LEU A 415 21.92 -29.21 38.18
C LEU A 415 20.51 -29.79 37.96
N GLN A 416 19.83 -30.23 39.02
CA GLN A 416 18.45 -30.72 38.93
C GLN A 416 17.48 -29.62 38.46
N THR A 417 17.60 -28.40 39.00
CA THR A 417 16.76 -27.26 38.59
C THR A 417 16.98 -26.88 37.12
N LEU A 418 18.24 -26.82 36.67
CA LEU A 418 18.55 -26.52 35.26
C LEU A 418 18.05 -27.61 34.31
N GLN A 419 18.18 -28.89 34.68
CA GLN A 419 17.62 -30.01 33.91
C GLN A 419 16.09 -29.96 33.85
N HIS A 420 15.43 -29.57 34.94
CA HIS A 420 13.97 -29.42 34.98
C HIS A 420 13.51 -28.28 34.06
N LEU A 421 14.14 -27.11 34.14
CA LEU A 421 13.86 -25.97 33.27
C LEU A 421 14.04 -26.32 31.78
N ALA A 422 15.12 -27.02 31.43
CA ALA A 422 15.37 -27.49 30.07
C ALA A 422 14.27 -28.44 29.56
N ARG A 423 13.74 -29.34 30.40
CA ARG A 423 12.60 -30.20 30.05
C ARG A 423 11.32 -29.39 29.85
N CYS A 424 11.00 -28.47 30.76
CA CYS A 424 9.80 -27.62 30.65
C CYS A 424 9.78 -26.77 29.38
N LEU A 425 10.93 -26.20 28.99
CA LEU A 425 11.07 -25.43 27.75
C LEU A 425 10.89 -26.31 26.50
N ASN A 426 11.36 -27.56 26.53
CA ASN A 426 11.16 -28.50 25.43
C ASN A 426 9.71 -29.01 25.35
N THR A 427 9.03 -29.27 26.47
CA THR A 427 7.60 -29.64 26.44
C THR A 427 6.72 -28.47 25.99
N ALA A 428 7.02 -27.23 26.40
CA ALA A 428 6.29 -26.05 25.94
C ALA A 428 6.39 -25.85 24.41
N ARG A 429 7.52 -26.23 23.79
CA ARG A 429 7.67 -26.27 22.33
C ARG A 429 6.85 -27.38 21.66
N VAL A 430 6.70 -28.53 22.30
CA VAL A 430 5.88 -29.65 21.79
C VAL A 430 4.38 -29.35 21.93
N SER A 431 3.96 -28.61 22.96
CA SER A 431 2.55 -28.24 23.17
C SER A 431 1.94 -27.31 22.10
N TYR A 432 2.76 -26.66 21.25
CA TYR A 432 2.29 -25.93 20.07
C TYR A 432 2.30 -26.78 18.78
N MET A 433 2.76 -28.04 18.83
CA MET A 433 2.77 -28.96 17.69
C MET A 433 2.39 -30.40 18.08
N SER A 434 1.12 -30.63 18.44
CA SER A 434 0.39 -31.86 18.10
C SER A 434 -1.07 -31.78 18.57
N VAL A 435 -1.99 -31.84 17.62
CA VAL A 435 -3.25 -32.56 17.79
C VAL A 435 -2.96 -34.04 17.45
N ASP A 436 -3.61 -34.96 18.16
CA ASP A 436 -3.66 -36.43 17.97
C ASP A 436 -2.32 -37.16 17.73
N SER A 437 -1.82 -38.02 18.63
CA SER A 437 -2.48 -39.28 18.99
C SER A 437 -1.77 -40.04 20.13
N CYS A 438 -2.57 -40.63 21.03
CA CYS A 438 -2.29 -41.85 21.82
C CYS A 438 -0.96 -42.00 22.61
N LEU A 439 -1.06 -41.93 23.95
CA LEU A 439 -0.42 -42.90 24.85
C LEU A 439 -1.17 -42.94 26.20
N HIS A 440 -1.52 -44.13 26.69
CA HIS A 440 -2.12 -44.35 28.02
C HIS A 440 -1.05 -44.73 29.07
N PRO A 441 -1.27 -44.47 30.37
CA PRO A 441 -0.20 -44.36 31.36
C PRO A 441 -0.06 -45.57 32.31
N ARG A 442 1.02 -45.57 33.11
CA ARG A 442 1.15 -46.11 34.49
C ARG A 442 2.33 -45.39 35.18
N GLU A 443 2.10 -44.69 36.30
CA GLU A 443 2.44 -45.12 37.68
C GLU A 443 3.97 -45.33 37.90
N ALA A 444 4.68 -44.75 38.87
CA ALA A 444 4.41 -43.74 39.92
C ALA A 444 5.79 -43.08 40.31
N SER A 445 6.06 -42.32 41.39
CA SER A 445 5.35 -41.97 42.63
C SER A 445 5.90 -40.65 43.26
N SER A 446 5.62 -40.42 44.55
CA SER A 446 6.27 -39.48 45.51
C SER A 446 6.40 -40.23 46.87
N PRO A 447 6.80 -39.68 48.05
CA PRO A 447 6.94 -38.27 48.52
C PRO A 447 8.31 -37.97 49.21
N TRP A 448 8.71 -36.75 49.64
CA TRP A 448 8.21 -35.86 50.73
C TRP A 448 8.81 -34.42 50.61
N PRO A 449 8.32 -33.41 51.37
CA PRO A 449 8.63 -31.96 51.23
C PRO A 449 9.75 -31.53 52.23
N PRO A 450 10.26 -30.27 52.28
CA PRO A 450 9.51 -29.06 52.68
C PRO A 450 9.79 -27.74 51.92
N HIS A 451 8.84 -26.81 52.09
CA HIS A 451 8.94 -25.34 52.09
C HIS A 451 10.29 -24.68 51.69
N TRP A 452 10.33 -23.93 50.58
CA TRP A 452 11.09 -22.67 50.30
C TRP A 452 10.99 -22.30 48.79
N LEU A 453 9.80 -22.37 48.19
CA LEU A 453 9.46 -21.70 46.92
C LEU A 453 8.22 -20.84 47.20
N PRO A 454 8.37 -19.50 47.31
CA PRO A 454 8.04 -18.67 46.15
C PRO A 454 8.74 -17.28 46.14
N TYR A 455 9.93 -17.13 45.54
CA TYR A 455 10.58 -15.79 45.41
C TYR A 455 11.38 -15.50 44.12
N LEU A 456 11.34 -16.36 43.10
CA LEU A 456 12.11 -16.17 41.84
C LEU A 456 11.29 -16.18 40.54
N LEU A 457 9.96 -16.00 40.63
CA LEU A 457 9.07 -15.89 39.47
C LEU A 457 8.19 -14.62 39.47
N ALA A 458 8.51 -13.63 40.32
CA ALA A 458 7.68 -12.44 40.53
C ALA A 458 8.22 -11.14 39.87
N THR A 459 9.32 -11.19 39.12
CA THR A 459 10.03 -9.98 38.62
C THR A 459 10.39 -10.01 37.13
N SER A 460 9.79 -10.90 36.33
CA SER A 460 10.01 -10.95 34.86
C SER A 460 8.71 -11.00 34.03
N LEU A 461 7.57 -10.63 34.62
CA LEU A 461 6.27 -10.48 33.95
C LEU A 461 5.65 -9.11 34.24
N SER A 462 6.50 -8.07 34.27
CA SER A 462 6.12 -6.65 34.41
C SER A 462 7.27 -5.75 33.95
N CYS A 463 7.57 -5.75 32.64
CA CYS A 463 8.36 -4.73 31.96
C CYS A 463 8.06 -4.78 30.46
#